data_AF-A0A0F9JKF1-F1
#
_entry.id   AF-A0A0F9JKF1-F1
#
_cell.length_a   1.000
_cell.length_b   1.000
_cell.length_c   1.000
_cell.angle_alpha   90.00
_cell.angle_beta   90.00
_cell.angle_gamma   90.00
#
_symmetry.space_group_name_H-M   'P 1'
#
loop_
_entity.id
_entity.type
_entity.pdbx_description
1 polymer ?
#
loop_
_entity_poly.entity_id
_entity_poly.type
_entity_poly.pdbx_seq_one_letter_code
_entity_poly.pdbx_strand_id
1 'polypeptide(L)'
;MLSEILSFVAGALTAVLAEPLRRWIFRPTLTLEFKNTEHFVTRSKERSSESTYDSYWVRAKATNSSASLARGCRAFLTDIERLGPSGSWQPTDYCESLQLAWSARDEASFSALDLPHDIPHFIDIVSTRCVTASFLPTLSVKLYRYDALFSTPGTYRFTVLVSGDGVKPATLRIRFEWTGQWDKFTTAMA
;
A
#
# COMPACT_ATOMS: atom_id res chain seq x y z
N MET A 1 54.04 -5.70 21.05
CA MET A 1 53.44 -6.67 20.12
C MET A 1 52.02 -7.09 20.52
N LEU A 2 51.76 -7.59 21.74
CA LEU A 2 50.40 -7.96 22.19
C LEU A 2 49.40 -6.77 22.28
N SER A 3 49.83 -5.58 22.68
CA SER A 3 48.95 -4.39 22.77
C SER A 3 48.54 -3.84 21.40
N GLU A 4 49.40 -3.92 20.40
CA GLU A 4 49.13 -3.44 19.04
C GLU A 4 48.13 -4.34 18.32
N ILE A 5 48.23 -5.66 18.51
CA ILE A 5 47.27 -6.64 17.96
C ILE A 5 45.89 -6.45 18.59
N LEU A 6 45.81 -6.23 19.91
CA LEU A 6 44.54 -5.94 20.59
C LEU A 6 43.89 -4.64 20.09
N SER A 7 44.70 -3.60 19.88
CA SER A 7 44.23 -2.29 19.39
C SER A 7 43.67 -2.40 17.96
N PHE A 8 44.35 -3.16 17.11
CA PHE A 8 43.94 -3.40 15.73
C PHE A 8 42.65 -4.24 15.65
N VAL A 9 42.56 -5.31 16.45
CA VAL A 9 41.36 -6.18 16.51
C VAL A 9 40.16 -5.43 17.09
N ALA A 10 40.36 -4.60 18.13
CA ALA A 10 39.31 -3.76 18.71
C ALA A 10 38.81 -2.69 17.71
N GLY A 11 39.72 -2.05 16.96
CA GLY A 11 39.38 -1.08 15.91
C GLY A 11 38.62 -1.71 14.73
N ALA A 12 39.03 -2.90 14.30
CA ALA A 12 38.33 -3.66 13.27
C ALA A 12 36.92 -4.09 13.74
N LEU A 13 36.78 -4.58 14.97
CA LEU A 13 35.48 -4.95 15.56
C LEU A 13 34.54 -3.75 15.69
N THR A 14 35.03 -2.58 16.08
CA THR A 14 34.20 -1.36 16.14
C THR A 14 33.75 -0.92 14.76
N ALA A 15 34.61 -0.95 13.74
CA ALA A 15 34.21 -0.63 12.38
C ALA A 15 33.16 -1.62 11.82
N VAL A 16 33.32 -2.92 12.11
CA VAL A 16 32.40 -3.97 11.64
C VAL A 16 31.04 -3.90 12.36
N LEU A 17 31.01 -3.53 13.64
CA LEU A 17 29.76 -3.46 14.43
C LEU A 17 29.07 -2.08 14.36
N ALA A 18 29.81 -1.02 14.03
CA ALA A 18 29.25 0.32 13.91
C ALA A 18 28.25 0.43 12.74
N GLU A 19 28.54 -0.20 11.60
CA GLU A 19 27.70 -0.09 10.40
C GLU A 19 26.34 -0.80 10.55
N PRO A 20 26.23 -2.05 11.07
CA PRO A 20 24.95 -2.67 11.40
C PRO A 20 24.13 -1.87 12.42
N LEU A 21 24.79 -1.37 13.47
CA LEU A 21 24.14 -0.57 14.51
C LEU A 21 23.62 0.76 13.95
N ARG A 22 24.43 1.45 13.14
CA ARG A 22 24.04 2.68 12.44
C ARG A 22 22.85 2.43 11.52
N ARG A 23 22.88 1.36 10.71
CA ARG A 23 21.76 1.00 9.83
C ARG A 23 20.49 0.68 10.60
N TRP A 24 20.61 0.07 11.78
CA TRP A 24 19.47 -0.22 12.63
C TRP A 24 18.85 1.05 13.22
N ILE A 25 19.68 2.00 13.69
CA ILE A 25 19.21 3.27 14.28
C ILE A 25 18.63 4.21 13.23
N PHE A 26 19.25 4.32 12.05
CA PHE A 26 18.86 5.25 10.99
C PHE A 26 17.98 4.63 9.90
N ARG A 27 17.41 3.44 10.18
CA ARG A 27 16.55 2.73 9.22
C ARG A 27 15.31 3.56 8.90
N PRO A 28 15.02 3.83 7.62
CA PRO A 28 13.81 4.55 7.29
C PRO A 28 12.56 3.78 7.74
N THR A 29 11.60 4.49 8.33
CA THR A 29 10.38 3.91 8.89
C THR A 29 9.16 4.50 8.20
N LEU A 30 8.36 3.62 7.59
CA LEU A 30 7.12 4.01 6.96
C LEU A 30 5.95 3.88 7.93
N THR A 31 5.00 4.78 7.77
CA THR A 31 3.70 4.72 8.41
C THR A 31 2.63 4.71 7.32
N LEU A 32 1.66 3.82 7.46
CA LEU A 32 0.48 3.78 6.60
C LEU A 32 -0.74 4.20 7.41
N GLU A 33 -1.58 5.01 6.79
CA GLU A 33 -2.79 5.54 7.41
C GLU A 33 -3.97 5.42 6.44
N PHE A 34 -5.15 5.16 7.01
CA PHE A 34 -6.42 5.32 6.33
C PHE A 34 -7.43 5.97 7.27
N LYS A 35 -8.21 6.94 6.75
CA LYS A 35 -9.32 7.57 7.45
C LYS A 35 -10.50 7.69 6.51
N ASN A 36 -11.73 7.60 7.01
CA ASN A 36 -12.91 7.81 6.18
C ASN A 36 -13.17 9.33 6.00
N THR A 37 -12.30 10.02 5.26
CA THR A 37 -12.42 11.43 4.89
C THR A 37 -12.18 11.63 3.40
N GLU A 38 -12.51 12.82 2.87
CA GLU A 38 -12.42 13.14 1.44
C GLU A 38 -11.02 12.96 0.82
N HIS A 39 -9.95 12.97 1.62
CA HIS A 39 -8.59 12.73 1.14
C HIS A 39 -8.32 11.26 0.84
N PHE A 40 -8.97 10.34 1.56
CA PHE A 40 -8.78 8.90 1.39
C PHE A 40 -9.91 8.26 0.59
N VAL A 41 -11.09 8.87 0.60
CA VAL A 41 -12.25 8.47 -0.22
C VAL A 41 -12.61 9.65 -1.11
N THR A 42 -12.06 9.65 -2.32
CA THR A 42 -12.10 10.82 -3.20
C THR A 42 -12.98 10.55 -4.40
N ARG A 43 -13.95 11.43 -4.63
CA ARG A 43 -14.70 11.46 -5.89
C ARG A 43 -13.83 12.09 -6.96
N SER A 44 -13.77 11.45 -8.13
CA SER A 44 -13.05 11.98 -9.29
C SER A 44 -13.85 11.77 -10.56
N LYS A 45 -13.53 12.55 -11.60
CA LYS A 45 -14.01 12.33 -12.96
C LYS A 45 -12.92 11.65 -13.76
N GLU A 46 -13.24 10.50 -14.34
CA GLU A 46 -12.36 9.80 -15.28
C GLU A 46 -12.83 10.07 -16.70
N ARG A 47 -11.88 10.13 -17.63
CA ARG A 47 -12.15 10.37 -19.05
C ARG A 47 -11.86 9.09 -19.83
N SER A 48 -12.87 8.60 -20.54
CA SER A 48 -12.69 7.64 -21.64
C SER A 48 -12.61 8.39 -22.98
N SER A 49 -12.30 7.68 -24.05
CA SER A 49 -12.32 8.21 -25.42
C SER A 49 -13.65 8.87 -25.80
N GLU A 50 -14.76 8.41 -25.21
CA GLU A 50 -16.13 8.77 -25.65
C GLU A 50 -16.93 9.56 -24.60
N SER A 51 -16.55 9.49 -23.31
CA SER A 51 -17.32 10.12 -22.24
C SER A 51 -16.49 10.37 -20.97
N THR A 52 -16.99 11.25 -20.11
CA THR A 52 -16.51 11.39 -18.74
C THR A 52 -17.48 10.74 -17.78
N TYR A 53 -16.98 10.00 -16.80
CA TYR A 53 -17.80 9.32 -15.81
C TYR A 53 -17.29 9.57 -14.40
N ASP A 54 -18.20 9.46 -13.43
CA ASP A 54 -17.88 9.60 -12.02
C ASP A 54 -17.24 8.32 -11.47
N SER A 55 -16.29 8.52 -10.57
CA SER A 55 -15.58 7.47 -9.86
C SER A 55 -15.36 7.84 -8.40
N TYR A 56 -15.23 6.83 -7.55
CA TYR A 56 -14.66 6.98 -6.22
C TYR A 56 -13.36 6.20 -6.10
N TRP A 57 -12.43 6.74 -5.34
CA TRP A 57 -11.12 6.17 -5.08
C TRP A 57 -10.90 6.03 -3.59
N VAL A 58 -10.68 4.80 -3.13
CA VAL A 58 -10.26 4.46 -1.77
C VAL A 58 -8.74 4.34 -1.76
N ARG A 59 -8.09 5.15 -0.93
CA ARG A 59 -6.65 5.38 -0.96
C ARG A 59 -6.06 5.26 0.43
N ALA A 60 -4.82 4.78 0.55
CA ALA A 60 -4.05 4.89 1.78
C ALA A 60 -2.97 5.95 1.66
N LYS A 61 -2.61 6.57 2.79
CA LYS A 61 -1.51 7.52 2.87
C LYS A 61 -0.27 6.82 3.41
N ALA A 62 0.83 6.92 2.68
CA ALA A 62 2.15 6.52 3.12
C ALA A 62 2.98 7.76 3.48
N THR A 63 3.66 7.70 4.62
CA THR A 63 4.56 8.76 5.08
C THR A 63 5.82 8.13 5.66
N ASN A 64 6.97 8.71 5.36
CA ASN A 64 8.21 8.36 6.02
C ASN A 64 8.35 9.18 7.30
N SER A 65 8.30 8.52 8.46
CA SER A 65 8.41 9.17 9.78
C SER A 65 9.86 9.38 10.23
N SER A 66 10.83 8.81 9.51
CA SER A 66 12.25 8.97 9.81
C SER A 66 12.87 10.13 9.04
N ALA A 67 13.97 10.69 9.56
CA ALA A 67 14.71 11.76 8.90
C ALA A 67 15.49 11.28 7.65
N SER A 68 15.78 9.98 7.54
CA SER A 68 16.49 9.40 6.39
C SER A 68 15.52 9.15 5.24
N LEU A 69 15.96 9.35 4.00
CA LEU A 69 15.15 9.09 2.80
C LEU A 69 14.82 7.60 2.68
N ALA A 70 13.53 7.26 2.56
CA ALA A 70 13.09 5.88 2.31
C ALA A 70 13.09 5.61 0.80
N ARG A 71 14.06 4.84 0.32
CA ARG A 71 14.33 4.66 -1.12
C ARG A 71 13.55 3.51 -1.74
N GLY A 72 13.21 3.66 -3.01
CA GLY A 72 12.69 2.57 -3.84
C GLY A 72 11.37 1.98 -3.34
N CYS A 73 10.51 2.78 -2.69
CA CYS A 73 9.30 2.28 -2.07
C CYS A 73 8.27 1.85 -3.13
N ARG A 74 7.65 0.69 -2.90
CA ARG A 74 6.54 0.13 -3.68
C ARG A 74 5.43 -0.30 -2.76
N ALA A 75 4.20 -0.14 -3.21
CA ALA A 75 3.00 -0.61 -2.53
C ALA A 75 2.47 -1.89 -3.18
N PHE A 76 1.97 -2.81 -2.38
CA PHE A 76 1.46 -4.11 -2.82
C PHE A 76 0.12 -4.39 -2.15
N LEU A 77 -0.81 -4.95 -2.93
CA LEU A 77 -1.94 -5.67 -2.39
C LEU A 77 -1.48 -7.11 -2.17
N THR A 78 -1.52 -7.56 -0.93
CA THR A 78 -0.94 -8.86 -0.52
C THR A 78 -1.98 -9.88 -0.12
N ASP A 79 -3.19 -9.42 0.19
CA ASP A 79 -4.29 -10.28 0.60
C ASP A 79 -5.64 -9.59 0.40
N ILE A 80 -6.66 -10.41 0.10
CA ILE A 80 -8.07 -10.01 0.08
C ILE A 80 -8.85 -11.08 0.83
N GLU A 81 -9.45 -10.69 1.94
CA GLU A 81 -10.34 -11.54 2.72
C GLU A 81 -11.78 -11.04 2.59
N ARG A 82 -12.75 -11.95 2.76
CA ARG A 82 -14.18 -11.62 2.80
C ARG A 82 -14.75 -11.99 4.16
N LEU A 83 -15.66 -11.16 4.68
CA LEU A 83 -16.38 -11.46 5.90
C LEU A 83 -17.40 -12.57 5.62
N GLY A 84 -17.22 -13.73 6.25
CA GLY A 84 -18.12 -14.86 6.12
C GLY A 84 -19.42 -14.69 6.93
N PRO A 85 -20.41 -15.57 6.73
CA PRO A 85 -21.69 -15.53 7.45
C PRO A 85 -21.57 -15.65 8.98
N SER A 86 -20.50 -16.29 9.45
CA SER A 86 -20.16 -16.43 10.87
C SER A 86 -19.56 -15.16 11.49
N GLY A 87 -19.35 -14.09 10.71
CA GLY A 87 -18.65 -12.88 11.15
C GLY A 87 -17.13 -13.02 11.23
N SER A 88 -16.55 -14.12 10.73
CA SER A 88 -15.10 -14.31 10.64
C SER A 88 -14.58 -13.96 9.25
N TRP A 89 -13.39 -13.37 9.17
CA TRP A 89 -12.67 -13.18 7.91
C TRP A 89 -12.24 -14.52 7.32
N GLN A 90 -12.50 -14.70 6.03
CA GLN A 90 -12.18 -15.90 5.26
C GLN A 90 -11.34 -15.52 4.04
N PRO A 91 -10.37 -16.35 3.62
CA PRO A 91 -9.60 -16.10 2.42
C PRO A 91 -10.51 -16.11 1.19
N THR A 92 -10.15 -15.29 0.20
CA THR A 92 -10.77 -15.32 -1.13
C THR A 92 -9.95 -16.19 -2.09
N ASP A 93 -10.29 -16.17 -3.38
CA ASP A 93 -9.51 -16.78 -4.45
C ASP A 93 -8.27 -15.94 -4.84
N TYR A 94 -8.13 -14.72 -4.30
CA TYR A 94 -6.95 -13.89 -4.49
C TYR A 94 -5.72 -14.54 -3.87
N CYS A 95 -4.67 -14.76 -4.67
CA CYS A 95 -3.47 -15.50 -4.23
C CYS A 95 -2.14 -14.88 -4.66
N GLU A 96 -2.16 -13.71 -5.33
CA GLU A 96 -0.96 -12.99 -5.72
C GLU A 96 -0.58 -11.90 -4.71
N SER A 97 0.60 -11.31 -4.92
CA SER A 97 1.02 -10.08 -4.24
C SER A 97 1.31 -9.02 -5.30
N LEU A 98 0.26 -8.38 -5.81
CA LEU A 98 0.35 -7.48 -6.95
C LEU A 98 0.65 -6.05 -6.52
N GLN A 99 1.41 -5.33 -7.35
CA GLN A 99 1.78 -3.96 -7.06
C GLN A 99 0.57 -3.02 -7.23
N LEU A 100 0.37 -2.14 -6.26
CA LEU A 100 -0.61 -1.06 -6.29
C LEU A 100 -0.02 0.22 -6.89
N ALA A 101 -0.89 1.04 -7.49
CA ALA A 101 -0.53 2.34 -8.04
C ALA A 101 -0.32 3.40 -6.96
N TRP A 102 0.72 4.21 -7.12
CA TRP A 102 0.81 5.53 -6.50
C TRP A 102 -0.18 6.47 -7.18
N SER A 103 -1.00 7.16 -6.38
CA SER A 103 -2.06 8.03 -6.89
C SER A 103 -1.51 9.18 -7.74
N ALA A 104 -2.27 9.54 -8.79
CA ALA A 104 -2.02 10.71 -9.66
C ALA A 104 -0.64 10.72 -10.36
N ARG A 105 -0.17 9.56 -10.84
CA ARG A 105 1.15 9.41 -11.49
C ARG A 105 1.14 8.85 -12.92
N ASP A 106 -0.04 8.75 -13.54
CA ASP A 106 -0.23 8.30 -14.93
C ASP A 106 0.67 7.09 -15.30
N GLU A 107 1.52 7.19 -16.33
CA GLU A 107 2.42 6.12 -16.77
C GLU A 107 3.42 5.65 -15.69
N ALA A 108 3.77 6.50 -14.74
CA ALA A 108 4.73 6.21 -13.67
C ALA A 108 4.05 5.72 -12.37
N SER A 109 2.76 5.38 -12.41
CA SER A 109 1.99 4.98 -11.21
C SER A 109 2.53 3.73 -10.51
N PHE A 110 3.20 2.84 -11.24
CA PHE A 110 3.82 1.62 -10.69
C PHE A 110 5.34 1.72 -10.54
N SER A 111 5.92 2.89 -10.76
CA SER A 111 7.34 3.10 -10.51
C SER A 111 7.63 3.19 -9.01
N ALA A 112 8.81 2.74 -8.61
CA ALA A 112 9.26 2.90 -7.23
C ALA A 112 9.37 4.40 -6.86
N LEU A 113 9.13 4.73 -5.60
CA LEU A 113 9.08 6.11 -5.10
C LEU A 113 10.03 6.28 -3.91
N ASP A 114 10.87 7.31 -3.96
CA ASP A 114 11.66 7.72 -2.80
C ASP A 114 10.79 8.62 -1.91
N LEU A 115 10.53 8.21 -0.66
CA LEU A 115 9.65 8.92 0.28
C LEU A 115 10.48 9.81 1.22
N PRO A 116 10.51 11.14 1.02
CA PRO A 116 11.17 12.05 1.94
C PRO A 116 10.42 12.14 3.27
N HIS A 117 11.11 12.65 4.30
CA HIS A 117 10.56 12.80 5.64
C HIS A 117 9.28 13.63 5.63
N ASP A 118 8.24 13.11 6.27
CA ASP A 118 6.96 13.79 6.54
C ASP A 118 6.17 14.30 5.31
N ILE A 119 6.52 13.85 4.11
CA ILE A 119 5.74 14.15 2.91
C ILE A 119 4.73 13.02 2.66
N PRO A 120 3.42 13.33 2.56
CA PRO A 120 2.41 12.33 2.32
C PRO A 120 2.35 11.92 0.84
N HIS A 121 2.32 10.61 0.60
CA HIS A 121 2.06 10.03 -0.71
C HIS A 121 0.86 9.09 -0.64
N PHE A 122 0.01 9.11 -1.66
CA PHE A 122 -1.20 8.29 -1.68
C PHE A 122 -1.03 7.07 -2.58
N ILE A 123 -1.65 5.97 -2.17
CA ILE A 123 -1.71 4.69 -2.89
C ILE A 123 -3.18 4.45 -3.21
N ASP A 124 -3.49 4.23 -4.48
CA ASP A 124 -4.85 3.87 -4.91
C ASP A 124 -5.07 2.39 -4.65
N ILE A 125 -6.03 2.05 -3.80
CA ILE A 125 -6.28 0.67 -3.37
C ILE A 125 -7.43 0.09 -4.16
N VAL A 126 -8.58 0.77 -4.15
CA VAL A 126 -9.80 0.36 -4.85
C VAL A 126 -10.44 1.58 -5.50
N SER A 127 -11.02 1.37 -6.67
CA SER A 127 -11.86 2.35 -7.35
C SER A 127 -13.23 1.77 -7.70
N THR A 128 -14.26 2.60 -7.70
CA THR A 128 -15.61 2.26 -8.19
C THR A 128 -16.02 3.28 -9.25
N ARG A 129 -16.82 2.89 -10.24
CA ARG A 129 -17.19 3.74 -11.38
C ARG A 129 -18.68 3.65 -11.66
N CYS A 130 -19.32 4.75 -12.05
CA CYS A 130 -20.76 4.74 -12.35
C CYS A 130 -21.15 3.91 -13.58
N VAL A 131 -20.17 3.54 -14.40
CA VAL A 131 -20.35 2.73 -15.61
C VAL A 131 -20.20 1.22 -15.38
N THR A 132 -19.77 0.79 -14.19
CA THR A 132 -19.57 -0.63 -13.87
C THR A 132 -20.11 -0.98 -12.49
N ALA A 133 -20.79 -2.12 -12.38
CA ALA A 133 -21.24 -2.68 -11.10
C ALA A 133 -20.13 -3.50 -10.40
N SER A 134 -18.90 -2.97 -10.38
CA SER A 134 -17.74 -3.62 -9.80
C SER A 134 -16.84 -2.60 -9.10
N PHE A 135 -16.10 -3.07 -8.11
CA PHE A 135 -14.96 -2.34 -7.56
C PHE A 135 -13.68 -2.88 -8.18
N LEU A 136 -12.71 -2.04 -8.50
CA LEU A 136 -11.48 -2.42 -9.18
C LEU A 136 -10.28 -2.02 -8.34
N PRO A 137 -9.49 -2.98 -7.83
CA PRO A 137 -8.20 -2.68 -7.26
C PRO A 137 -7.25 -2.08 -8.31
N THR A 138 -6.44 -1.09 -7.93
CA THR A 138 -5.58 -0.37 -8.88
C THR A 138 -4.23 -1.08 -9.02
N LEU A 139 -4.24 -2.19 -9.77
CA LEU A 139 -3.12 -3.14 -9.87
C LEU A 139 -2.27 -2.90 -11.12
N SER A 140 -1.01 -3.30 -11.07
CA SER A 140 -0.07 -3.22 -12.21
C SER A 140 -0.44 -4.12 -13.40
N VAL A 141 -1.32 -5.10 -13.17
CA VAL A 141 -1.83 -6.02 -14.19
C VAL A 141 -3.30 -6.32 -13.93
N LYS A 142 -4.10 -6.38 -15.00
CA LYS A 142 -5.49 -6.82 -14.93
C LYS A 142 -5.57 -8.34 -15.04
N LEU A 143 -6.08 -9.00 -14.00
CA LEU A 143 -6.29 -10.44 -13.97
C LEU A 143 -7.79 -10.76 -14.00
N TYR A 144 -8.30 -11.18 -15.17
CA TYR A 144 -9.71 -11.50 -15.39
C TYR A 144 -10.26 -12.63 -14.51
N ARG A 145 -9.38 -13.47 -13.94
CA ARG A 145 -9.78 -14.53 -13.00
C ARG A 145 -10.50 -13.99 -11.75
N TYR A 146 -10.28 -12.72 -11.41
CA TYR A 146 -10.89 -12.06 -10.23
C TYR A 146 -12.12 -11.21 -10.55
N ASP A 147 -12.61 -11.21 -11.78
CA ASP A 147 -13.78 -10.41 -12.15
C ASP A 147 -15.01 -10.75 -11.29
N ALA A 148 -15.20 -12.02 -10.94
CA ALA A 148 -16.26 -12.45 -10.03
C ALA A 148 -16.07 -11.91 -8.60
N LEU A 149 -14.84 -11.96 -8.07
CA LEU A 149 -14.51 -11.43 -6.75
C LEU A 149 -14.85 -9.93 -6.65
N PHE A 150 -14.52 -9.18 -7.70
CA PHE A 150 -14.62 -7.73 -7.82
C PHE A 150 -16.02 -7.20 -8.16
N SER A 151 -16.93 -8.08 -8.57
CA SER A 151 -18.33 -7.74 -8.86
C SER A 151 -19.30 -8.24 -7.78
N THR A 152 -18.87 -9.13 -6.91
CA THR A 152 -19.72 -9.70 -5.86
C THR A 152 -19.90 -8.71 -4.70
N PRO A 153 -21.13 -8.41 -4.24
CA PRO A 153 -21.36 -7.63 -3.02
C PRO A 153 -20.86 -8.33 -1.75
N GLY A 154 -20.37 -7.57 -0.78
CA GLY A 154 -19.90 -8.10 0.49
C GLY A 154 -18.96 -7.16 1.23
N THR A 155 -18.52 -7.59 2.40
CA THR A 155 -17.49 -6.89 3.17
C THR A 155 -16.14 -7.55 2.94
N TYR A 156 -15.17 -6.76 2.49
CA TYR A 156 -13.82 -7.16 2.15
C TYR A 156 -12.81 -6.53 3.10
N ARG A 157 -11.68 -7.22 3.29
CA ARG A 157 -10.50 -6.68 3.96
C ARG A 157 -9.30 -6.77 3.02
N PHE A 158 -8.78 -5.61 2.63
CA PHE A 158 -7.58 -5.50 1.80
C PHE A 158 -6.35 -5.33 2.68
N THR A 159 -5.33 -6.17 2.49
CA THR A 159 -4.04 -6.01 3.18
C THR A 159 -3.02 -5.36 2.24
N VAL A 160 -2.66 -4.12 2.57
CA VAL A 160 -1.69 -3.30 1.82
C VAL A 160 -0.35 -3.32 2.52
N LEU A 161 0.71 -3.59 1.78
CA LEU A 161 2.10 -3.57 2.24
C LEU A 161 2.88 -2.51 1.47
N VAL A 162 3.68 -1.71 2.15
CA VAL A 162 4.68 -0.84 1.51
C VAL A 162 6.07 -1.23 1.99
N SER A 163 6.98 -1.43 1.04
CA SER A 163 8.38 -1.81 1.29
C SER A 163 9.33 -1.11 0.33
N GLY A 164 10.59 -0.96 0.72
CA GLY A 164 11.66 -0.36 -0.08
C GLY A 164 13.04 -0.76 0.42
N ASP A 165 14.08 -0.18 -0.17
CA ASP A 165 15.47 -0.59 0.05
C ASP A 165 15.96 -0.22 1.46
N GLY A 166 16.21 -1.24 2.28
CA GLY A 166 16.59 -1.05 3.67
C GLY A 166 15.50 -0.42 4.55
N VAL A 167 14.29 -0.23 4.02
CA VAL A 167 13.17 0.41 4.72
C VAL A 167 12.49 -0.61 5.64
N LYS A 168 12.03 -0.21 6.83
CA LYS A 168 11.14 -1.06 7.65
C LYS A 168 9.77 -1.09 6.97
N PRO A 169 9.28 -2.25 6.51
CA PRO A 169 8.01 -2.33 5.81
C PRO A 169 6.85 -1.94 6.74
N ALA A 170 5.79 -1.40 6.14
CA ALA A 170 4.58 -1.03 6.84
C ALA A 170 3.39 -1.73 6.20
N THR A 171 2.46 -2.21 7.03
CA THR A 171 1.25 -2.92 6.59
C THR A 171 0.02 -2.22 7.14
N LEU A 172 -1.03 -2.19 6.33
CA LEU A 172 -2.33 -1.60 6.65
C LEU A 172 -3.44 -2.54 6.19
N ARG A 173 -4.52 -2.62 6.97
CA ARG A 173 -5.72 -3.36 6.58
C ARG A 173 -6.91 -2.41 6.50
N ILE A 174 -7.63 -2.47 5.38
CA ILE A 174 -8.81 -1.63 5.14
C ILE A 174 -10.02 -2.52 4.94
N ARG A 175 -11.06 -2.25 5.71
CA ARG A 175 -12.39 -2.83 5.53
C ARG A 175 -13.13 -2.01 4.48
N PHE A 176 -13.70 -2.70 3.50
CA PHE A 176 -14.50 -2.12 2.43
C PHE A 176 -15.80 -2.91 2.29
N GLU A 177 -16.93 -2.26 2.56
CA GLU A 177 -18.25 -2.85 2.40
C GLU A 177 -18.85 -2.41 1.08
N TRP A 178 -19.02 -3.37 0.18
CA TRP A 178 -19.48 -3.16 -1.19
C TRP A 178 -20.91 -3.65 -1.38
N THR A 179 -21.78 -2.78 -1.87
CA THR A 179 -23.21 -3.10 -2.09
C THR A 179 -23.54 -3.50 -3.52
N GLY A 180 -22.58 -3.41 -4.46
CA GLY A 180 -22.84 -3.53 -5.89
C GLY A 180 -23.15 -2.19 -6.58
N GLN A 181 -23.29 -1.09 -5.84
CA GLN A 181 -23.54 0.26 -6.38
C GLN A 181 -22.32 1.17 -6.15
N TRP A 182 -21.85 1.79 -7.23
CA TRP A 182 -20.58 2.53 -7.29
C TRP A 182 -20.41 3.63 -6.22
N ASP A 183 -21.49 4.26 -5.80
CA ASP A 183 -21.54 5.34 -4.82
C ASP A 183 -22.07 4.90 -3.45
N LYS A 184 -22.39 3.62 -3.27
CA LYS A 184 -22.87 3.07 -1.99
C LYS A 184 -21.91 2.01 -1.49
N PHE A 185 -20.94 2.47 -0.73
CA PHE A 185 -19.99 1.63 -0.03
C PHE A 185 -19.59 2.29 1.29
N THR A 186 -19.07 1.51 2.22
CA THR A 186 -18.47 2.03 3.45
C THR A 186 -17.03 1.58 3.57
N THR A 187 -16.21 2.38 4.26
CA THR A 187 -14.80 2.09 4.48
C THR A 187 -14.43 2.35 5.93
N ALA A 188 -13.52 1.53 6.45
CA ALA A 188 -12.96 1.69 7.77
C ALA A 188 -11.58 1.05 7.87
N MET A 189 -10.82 1.42 8.90
CA MET A 189 -9.70 0.60 9.37
C MET A 189 -10.22 -0.77 9.82
N ALA A 190 -9.50 -1.84 9.47
CA ALA A 190 -9.87 -3.22 9.81
C ALA A 190 -9.03 -3.84 10.93
#